data_AF-A0A9W4SN71-F1
#
_entry.id   AF-A0A9W4SN71-F1
#
_cell.length_a   1.000
_cell.length_b   1.000
_cell.length_c   1.000
_cell.angle_alpha   90.00
_cell.angle_beta   90.00
_cell.angle_gamma   90.00
#
_symmetry.space_group_name_H-M   'P 1'
#
loop_
_entity.id
_entity.type
_entity.pdbx_description
1 polymer ?
#
loop_
_entity_poly.entity_id
_entity_poly.type
_entity_poly.pdbx_seq_one_letter_code
_entity_poly.pdbx_strand_id
1 'polypeptide(L)'
;MKISLSSFLLLFIASLTSIKEISAQCYDYTDALDLNARIPISCKLVEKIELPIKVPIETSKFIINYKCEIQTNQCARAQRSIQKVCDILTENLSLRTDINVDVSLKNLCPPDAKQPCNELGGAEFARTMELLDDDDMIREYPTALVKQFDCDQHYEFGDVDIRAVFNGGNATSL
;
A
#
# COMPACT_ATOMS: atom_id res chain seq x y z
N MET A 1 -15.07 54.22 6.52
CA MET A 1 -13.93 53.29 6.34
C MET A 1 -13.79 53.01 4.85
N LYS A 2 -12.83 53.65 4.16
CA LYS A 2 -12.62 53.48 2.70
C LYS A 2 -11.52 52.45 2.50
N ILE A 3 -11.90 51.24 2.11
CA ILE A 3 -10.92 50.21 1.71
C ILE A 3 -10.46 50.59 0.31
N SER A 4 -9.16 50.86 0.16
CA SER A 4 -8.54 51.22 -1.11
C SER A 4 -8.51 50.02 -2.06
N LEU A 5 -8.66 50.26 -3.37
CA LEU A 5 -8.52 49.24 -4.41
C LEU A 5 -7.18 48.48 -4.31
N SER A 6 -6.13 49.17 -3.85
CA SER A 6 -4.82 48.57 -3.58
C SER A 6 -4.83 47.54 -2.44
N SER A 7 -5.66 47.73 -1.41
CA SER A 7 -5.83 46.74 -0.33
C SER A 7 -6.55 45.48 -0.80
N PHE A 8 -7.52 45.61 -1.71
CA PHE A 8 -8.18 44.45 -2.33
C PHE A 8 -7.21 43.65 -3.22
N LEU A 9 -6.37 44.33 -3.99
CA LEU A 9 -5.39 43.68 -4.86
C LEU A 9 -4.33 42.91 -4.07
N LEU A 10 -3.84 43.49 -2.96
CA LEU A 10 -2.89 42.81 -2.07
C LEU A 10 -3.50 41.59 -1.38
N LEU A 11 -4.77 41.66 -0.97
CA LEU A 11 -5.52 40.52 -0.41
C LEU A 11 -5.73 39.41 -1.46
N PHE A 12 -5.98 39.76 -2.72
CA PHE A 12 -6.13 38.81 -3.83
C PHE A 12 -4.81 38.10 -4.17
N ILE A 13 -3.68 38.83 -4.17
CA ILE A 13 -2.35 38.25 -4.41
C ILE A 13 -1.92 37.36 -3.23
N ALA A 14 -2.24 37.76 -1.99
CA ALA A 14 -1.99 36.96 -0.79
C ALA A 14 -2.85 35.68 -0.74
N SER A 15 -4.10 35.73 -1.23
CA SER A 15 -4.95 34.52 -1.31
C SER A 15 -4.48 33.56 -2.42
N LEU A 16 -4.06 34.08 -3.58
CA LEU A 16 -3.52 33.27 -4.68
C LEU A 16 -2.21 32.54 -4.32
N THR A 17 -1.39 33.11 -3.42
CA THR A 17 -0.16 32.45 -2.93
C THR A 17 -0.42 31.46 -1.79
N SER A 18 -1.63 31.45 -1.22
CA SER A 18 -2.02 30.57 -0.10
C SER A 18 -2.66 29.26 -0.56
N ILE A 19 -2.97 29.11 -1.86
CA ILE A 19 -3.46 27.85 -2.44
C ILE A 19 -2.27 27.10 -3.02
N LYS A 20 -1.36 26.63 -2.16
CA LYS A 20 -0.64 25.40 -2.50
C LYS A 20 -1.60 24.28 -2.14
N GLU A 21 -2.42 23.87 -3.11
CA GLU A 21 -3.05 22.56 -3.01
C GLU A 21 -1.92 21.54 -2.89
N ILE A 22 -1.71 21.05 -1.67
CA ILE A 22 -1.08 19.76 -1.48
C ILE A 22 -2.18 18.77 -1.87
N SER A 23 -2.37 18.55 -3.18
CA SER A 23 -3.06 17.33 -3.60
C SER A 23 -2.23 16.18 -3.03
N ALA A 24 -2.87 15.18 -2.45
CA ALA A 24 -2.14 14.02 -1.98
C ALA A 24 -1.80 13.17 -3.21
N GLN A 25 -0.52 13.08 -3.57
CA GLN A 25 -0.10 12.25 -4.71
C GLN A 25 -0.09 10.75 -4.39
N CYS A 26 -0.19 10.42 -3.10
CA CYS A 26 -0.12 9.06 -2.57
C CYS A 26 -1.03 8.89 -1.35
N TYR A 27 -1.48 7.67 -1.12
CA TYR A 27 -2.20 7.27 0.08
C TYR A 27 -1.58 6.03 0.71
N ASP A 28 -1.30 6.09 2.02
CA ASP A 28 -0.89 4.93 2.80
C ASP A 28 -2.09 4.27 3.46
N TYR A 29 -2.21 2.96 3.30
CA TYR A 29 -3.25 2.15 3.91
C TYR A 29 -2.71 1.54 5.20
N THR A 30 -3.37 1.88 6.30
CA THR A 30 -2.86 1.60 7.65
C THR A 30 -3.49 0.37 8.29
N ASP A 31 -4.64 -0.07 7.79
CA ASP A 31 -5.36 -1.24 8.30
C ASP A 31 -5.76 -2.16 7.14
N ALA A 32 -5.37 -3.43 7.22
CA ALA A 32 -5.71 -4.43 6.22
C ALA A 32 -7.16 -4.95 6.34
N LEU A 33 -7.88 -4.56 7.40
CA LEU A 33 -9.29 -4.89 7.62
C LEU A 33 -10.26 -3.77 7.21
N ASP A 34 -9.77 -2.54 7.01
CA ASP A 34 -10.60 -1.39 6.65
C ASP A 34 -10.04 -0.68 5.42
N LEU A 35 -10.71 -0.89 4.28
CA LEU A 35 -10.34 -0.29 2.99
C LEU A 35 -10.42 1.25 3.01
N ASN A 36 -11.09 1.85 4.01
CA ASN A 36 -11.19 3.30 4.16
C ASN A 36 -10.11 3.87 5.09
N ALA A 37 -9.38 3.03 5.82
CA ALA A 37 -8.34 3.44 6.76
C ALA A 37 -7.03 3.82 6.05
N ARG A 38 -7.11 4.92 5.28
CA ARG A 38 -6.01 5.47 4.50
C ARG A 38 -5.68 6.91 4.87
N ILE A 39 -4.41 7.26 4.76
CA ILE A 39 -3.90 8.60 5.03
C ILE A 39 -3.25 9.19 3.78
N PRO A 40 -3.55 10.46 3.43
CA PRO A 40 -2.82 11.15 2.38
C PRO A 40 -1.38 11.40 2.83
N ILE A 41 -0.42 11.18 1.94
CA ILE A 41 1.00 11.46 2.19
C ILE A 41 1.60 12.23 1.03
N SER A 42 2.70 12.95 1.31
CA SER A 42 3.51 13.56 0.26
C SER A 42 4.59 12.56 -0.17
N CYS A 43 4.53 12.17 -1.44
CA CYS A 43 5.57 11.37 -2.09
C CYS A 43 6.41 12.26 -3.00
N LYS A 44 7.73 12.06 -2.99
CA LYS A 44 8.62 12.69 -3.96
C LYS A 44 8.47 12.04 -5.32
N LEU A 45 8.55 12.84 -6.38
CA LEU A 45 8.67 12.35 -7.74
C LEU A 45 10.10 11.84 -7.96
N VAL A 46 10.23 10.64 -8.51
CA VAL A 46 11.49 9.94 -8.73
C VAL A 46 11.63 9.64 -10.22
N GLU A 47 12.79 9.95 -10.78
CA GLU A 47 13.16 9.52 -12.13
C GLU A 47 13.76 8.12 -12.06
N LYS A 48 13.45 7.30 -13.06
CA LYS A 48 13.97 5.94 -13.18
C LYS A 48 15.50 5.99 -13.22
N ILE A 49 16.15 5.42 -12.20
CA ILE A 49 17.59 5.18 -12.24
C ILE A 49 17.79 3.98 -13.18
N GLU A 50 18.43 4.20 -14.33
CA GLU A 50 18.81 3.09 -15.23
C GLU A 50 19.69 2.10 -14.45
N LEU A 51 19.11 0.95 -14.07
CA LEU A 51 19.89 -0.15 -13.54
C LEU A 51 20.85 -0.62 -14.65
N PRO A 52 22.15 -0.81 -14.36
CA PRO A 52 23.08 -1.28 -15.36
C PRO A 52 22.61 -2.63 -15.93
N ILE A 53 22.51 -2.69 -17.26
CA ILE A 53 21.90 -3.71 -18.14
C ILE A 53 22.45 -5.17 -17.96
N LYS A 54 23.23 -5.45 -16.92
CA LYS A 54 23.87 -6.75 -16.69
C LYS A 54 23.77 -7.27 -15.25
N VAL A 55 22.70 -6.96 -14.53
CA VAL A 55 22.36 -7.79 -13.37
C VAL A 55 21.70 -9.05 -13.93
N PRO A 56 22.23 -10.27 -13.70
CA PRO A 56 21.49 -11.49 -14.05
C PRO A 56 20.09 -11.36 -13.47
N ILE A 57 19.07 -11.77 -14.23
CA ILE A 57 17.68 -11.77 -13.81
C ILE A 57 17.58 -12.69 -12.59
N GLU A 58 17.88 -12.16 -11.40
CA GLU A 58 17.33 -12.69 -10.18
C GLU A 58 15.83 -12.52 -10.37
N THR A 59 15.12 -13.64 -10.44
CA THR A 59 13.68 -13.65 -10.58
C THR A 59 13.10 -12.90 -9.39
N SER A 60 12.65 -11.67 -9.63
CA SER A 60 11.99 -10.87 -8.61
C SER A 60 10.85 -11.68 -7.98
N LYS A 61 10.67 -11.50 -6.68
CA LYS A 61 9.83 -12.38 -5.86
C LYS A 61 8.99 -11.60 -4.86
N PHE A 62 8.06 -12.31 -4.25
CA PHE A 62 7.40 -11.80 -3.05
C PHE A 62 8.33 -11.99 -1.85
N ILE A 63 8.69 -10.90 -1.19
CA ILE A 63 9.44 -10.90 0.07
C ILE A 63 8.44 -10.82 1.21
N ILE A 64 8.32 -11.90 1.98
CA ILE A 64 7.33 -12.00 3.06
C ILE A 64 7.97 -11.60 4.39
N ASN A 65 7.43 -10.55 5.00
CA ASN A 65 7.67 -10.17 6.39
C ASN A 65 6.53 -10.69 7.26
N TYR A 66 6.69 -11.89 7.80
CA TYR A 66 5.65 -12.57 8.57
C TYR A 66 5.78 -12.35 10.07
N LYS A 67 4.70 -11.93 10.72
CA LYS A 67 4.59 -11.79 12.18
C LYS A 67 3.48 -12.68 12.74
N CYS A 68 3.83 -13.57 13.66
CA CYS A 68 2.83 -14.33 14.40
C CYS A 68 2.58 -13.70 15.77
N GLU A 69 1.33 -13.32 16.06
CA GLU A 69 0.92 -12.68 17.31
C GLU A 69 -0.04 -13.56 18.12
N ILE A 70 -0.06 -14.87 17.86
CA ILE A 70 -0.82 -15.87 18.62
C ILE A 70 0.12 -16.89 19.26
N GLN A 71 -0.31 -17.49 20.37
CA GLN A 71 0.50 -18.44 21.16
C GLN A 71 0.38 -19.90 20.68
N THR A 72 -0.27 -20.15 19.53
CA THR A 72 -0.58 -21.52 19.07
C THR A 72 0.49 -22.08 18.13
N ASN A 73 0.48 -23.40 17.92
CA ASN A 73 1.35 -24.07 16.95
C ASN A 73 0.99 -23.79 15.48
N GLN A 74 0.00 -22.93 15.22
CA GLN A 74 -0.49 -22.63 13.87
C GLN A 74 0.44 -21.67 13.12
N CYS A 75 1.31 -20.92 13.81
CA CYS A 75 2.21 -19.94 13.22
C CYS A 75 3.05 -20.52 12.06
N ALA A 76 3.73 -21.64 12.30
CA ALA A 76 4.60 -22.25 11.29
C ALA A 76 3.83 -22.84 10.11
N ARG A 77 2.56 -23.23 10.31
CA ARG A 77 1.70 -23.73 9.25
C ARG A 77 1.20 -22.57 8.39
N ALA A 78 0.74 -21.48 9.00
CA ALA A 78 0.30 -20.29 8.30
C ALA A 78 1.44 -19.68 7.47
N GLN A 79 2.63 -19.52 8.06
CA GLN A 79 3.80 -19.02 7.34
C GLN A 79 4.14 -19.87 6.11
N ARG A 80 4.12 -21.22 6.24
CA ARG A 80 4.36 -22.13 5.11
C ARG A 80 3.29 -22.02 4.02
N SER A 81 2.03 -21.86 4.40
CA SER A 81 0.95 -21.65 3.43
C SER A 81 1.11 -20.33 2.67
N ILE A 82 1.45 -19.24 3.38
CA ILE A 82 1.71 -17.93 2.79
C ILE A 82 2.90 -18.02 1.82
N GLN A 83 4.01 -18.62 2.25
CA GLN A 83 5.19 -18.83 1.40
C GLN A 83 4.82 -19.60 0.12
N LYS A 84 4.07 -20.70 0.26
CA LYS A 84 3.66 -21.50 -0.89
C LYS A 84 2.83 -20.71 -1.91
N VAL A 85 1.93 -19.83 -1.45
CA VAL A 85 1.14 -18.98 -2.34
C VAL A 85 2.05 -18.00 -3.08
N CYS A 86 2.95 -17.35 -2.37
CA CYS A 86 3.93 -16.42 -2.95
C CYS A 86 4.86 -17.12 -3.95
N ASP A 87 5.32 -18.34 -3.67
CA ASP A 87 6.14 -19.14 -4.58
C ASP A 87 5.37 -19.45 -5.88
N ILE A 88 4.11 -19.90 -5.76
CA ILE A 88 3.24 -20.14 -6.92
C ILE A 88 3.06 -18.85 -7.73
N LEU A 89 2.85 -17.71 -7.09
CA LEU A 89 2.70 -16.44 -7.80
C LEU A 89 4.01 -16.05 -8.50
N THR A 90 5.17 -16.19 -7.86
CA THR A 90 6.47 -15.94 -8.50
C THR A 90 6.74 -16.86 -9.69
N GLU A 91 6.30 -18.12 -9.64
CA GLU A 91 6.43 -19.05 -10.77
C GLU A 91 5.53 -18.68 -11.97
N ASN A 92 4.43 -17.97 -11.72
CA ASN A 92 3.41 -17.67 -12.74
C ASN A 92 3.38 -16.20 -13.18
N LEU A 93 4.05 -15.30 -12.46
CA LEU A 93 4.10 -13.86 -12.76
C LEU A 93 5.52 -13.44 -13.13
N SER A 94 5.65 -12.71 -14.23
CA SER A 94 6.91 -12.04 -14.59
C SER A 94 7.03 -10.72 -13.84
N LEU A 95 7.64 -10.77 -12.67
CA LEU A 95 7.90 -9.59 -11.83
C LEU A 95 9.17 -8.86 -12.31
N ARG A 96 9.11 -7.54 -12.36
CA ARG A 96 10.25 -6.65 -12.65
C ARG A 96 11.01 -6.25 -11.38
N THR A 97 10.30 -6.19 -10.25
CA THR A 97 10.88 -5.86 -8.95
C THR A 97 10.25 -6.75 -7.89
N ASP A 98 10.95 -6.89 -6.76
CA ASP A 98 10.39 -7.57 -5.61
C ASP A 98 9.11 -6.88 -5.11
N ILE A 99 8.21 -7.67 -4.54
CA ILE A 99 6.98 -7.22 -3.88
C ILE A 99 7.09 -7.50 -2.39
N ASN A 100 7.11 -6.46 -1.56
CA ASN A 100 7.24 -6.60 -0.12
C ASN A 100 5.87 -6.80 0.54
N VAL A 101 5.68 -7.94 1.21
CA VAL A 101 4.40 -8.32 1.82
C VAL A 101 4.55 -8.37 3.34
N ASP A 102 3.92 -7.45 4.04
CA ASP A 102 3.74 -7.51 5.49
C ASP A 102 2.53 -8.38 5.80
N VAL A 103 2.74 -9.51 6.48
CA VAL A 103 1.66 -10.42 6.86
C VAL A 103 1.67 -10.68 8.35
N SER A 104 0.50 -10.60 8.98
CA SER A 104 0.35 -10.95 10.38
C SER A 104 -0.72 -12.02 10.61
N LEU A 105 -0.44 -12.95 11.54
CA LEU A 105 -1.44 -13.88 12.06
C LEU A 105 -1.81 -13.45 13.48
N LYS A 106 -3.07 -13.05 13.69
CA LYS A 106 -3.56 -12.48 14.96
C LYS A 106 -4.84 -13.16 15.39
N ASN A 107 -5.18 -13.05 16.68
CA ASN A 107 -6.52 -13.40 17.12
C ASN A 107 -7.44 -12.20 16.82
N LEU A 108 -8.26 -12.32 15.77
CA LEU A 108 -9.24 -11.30 15.38
C LEU A 108 -10.61 -11.53 16.02
N CYS A 109 -10.75 -12.60 16.82
CA CYS A 109 -12.00 -12.91 17.51
C CYS A 109 -12.23 -11.96 18.70
N PRO A 110 -13.50 -11.65 19.01
CA PRO A 110 -13.85 -10.96 20.25
C PRO A 110 -13.32 -11.70 21.48
N PRO A 111 -12.97 -10.98 22.56
CA PRO A 111 -12.54 -11.61 23.81
C PRO A 111 -13.68 -12.37 24.52
N ASP A 112 -14.93 -12.04 24.23
CA ASP A 112 -16.10 -12.74 24.75
C ASP A 112 -16.38 -14.00 23.92
N ALA A 113 -16.17 -15.17 24.52
CA ALA A 113 -16.39 -16.48 23.91
C ALA A 113 -17.85 -16.74 23.47
N LYS A 114 -18.81 -15.91 23.90
CA LYS A 114 -20.21 -16.00 23.45
C LYS A 114 -20.46 -15.29 22.12
N GLN A 115 -19.56 -14.40 21.71
CA GLN A 115 -19.67 -13.70 20.43
C GLN A 115 -19.06 -14.57 19.33
N PRO A 116 -19.77 -14.79 18.20
CA PRO A 116 -19.23 -15.56 17.11
C PRO A 116 -18.01 -14.86 16.54
N CYS A 117 -17.00 -15.65 16.17
CA CYS A 117 -15.81 -15.14 15.53
C CYS A 117 -15.96 -15.23 14.01
N ASN A 118 -16.36 -14.11 13.41
CA ASN A 118 -16.67 -14.02 11.98
C ASN A 118 -15.54 -13.38 11.15
N GLU A 119 -14.58 -12.75 11.80
CA GLU A 119 -13.47 -12.10 11.12
C GLU A 119 -12.48 -13.15 10.62
N LEU A 120 -12.27 -13.25 9.32
CA LEU A 120 -11.31 -14.19 8.73
C LEU A 120 -9.94 -13.55 8.53
N GLY A 121 -9.90 -12.21 8.47
CA GLY A 121 -8.75 -11.46 8.02
C GLY A 121 -9.03 -10.69 6.74
N GLY A 122 -8.04 -9.90 6.34
CA GLY A 122 -8.09 -9.03 5.18
C GLY A 122 -6.71 -8.81 4.60
N ALA A 123 -6.67 -8.34 3.36
CA ALA A 123 -5.45 -7.96 2.67
C ALA A 123 -5.73 -6.73 1.83
N GLU A 124 -4.77 -5.81 1.80
CA GLU A 124 -4.87 -4.55 1.09
C GLU A 124 -3.49 -4.13 0.56
N PHE A 125 -3.47 -3.32 -0.49
CA PHE A 125 -2.24 -2.64 -0.90
C PHE A 125 -1.78 -1.67 0.19
N ALA A 126 -0.49 -1.60 0.46
CA ALA A 126 0.04 -0.77 1.54
C ALA A 126 0.09 0.73 1.15
N ARG A 127 0.23 1.01 -0.14
CA ARG A 127 0.27 2.36 -0.70
C ARG A 127 -0.35 2.38 -2.09
N THR A 128 -0.95 3.52 -2.42
CA THR A 128 -1.29 3.90 -3.79
C THR A 128 -0.65 5.22 -4.17
N MET A 129 -0.58 5.48 -5.48
CA MET A 129 -0.19 6.76 -6.03
C MET A 129 -1.08 7.15 -7.21
N GLU A 130 -1.27 8.45 -7.39
CA GLU A 130 -1.96 9.00 -8.54
C GLU A 130 -1.04 9.02 -9.76
N LEU A 131 -1.50 8.51 -10.89
CA LEU A 131 -0.81 8.59 -12.19
C LEU A 131 -1.78 9.16 -13.23
N LEU A 132 -1.22 9.89 -14.21
CA LEU A 132 -1.95 10.29 -15.41
C LEU A 132 -1.97 9.11 -16.38
N ASP A 133 -3.16 8.69 -16.76
CA ASP A 133 -3.38 7.58 -17.70
C ASP A 133 -3.41 8.06 -19.15
N ASP A 134 -3.49 7.13 -20.10
CA ASP A 134 -3.44 7.40 -21.54
C ASP A 134 -4.66 8.17 -22.11
N ASP A 135 -5.75 8.24 -21.35
CA ASP A 135 -6.96 8.99 -21.66
C ASP A 135 -7.04 10.36 -20.95
N ASP A 136 -5.88 10.87 -20.49
CA ASP A 136 -5.72 12.13 -19.76
C ASP A 136 -6.46 12.17 -18.40
N MET A 137 -6.85 11.02 -17.84
CA MET A 137 -7.47 10.94 -16.52
C MET A 137 -6.46 10.56 -15.44
N ILE A 138 -6.57 11.20 -14.28
CA ILE A 138 -5.77 10.83 -13.09
C ILE A 138 -6.45 9.65 -12.40
N ARG A 139 -5.70 8.57 -12.19
CA ARG A 139 -6.16 7.37 -11.49
C ARG A 139 -5.19 6.96 -10.39
N GLU A 140 -5.76 6.39 -9.33
CA GLU A 140 -5.02 5.85 -8.20
C GLU A 140 -4.63 4.40 -8.48
N TYR A 141 -3.33 4.10 -8.45
CA TYR A 141 -2.79 2.76 -8.66
C TYR A 141 -2.04 2.26 -7.43
N PRO A 142 -2.19 0.97 -7.06
CA PRO A 142 -1.35 0.34 -6.06
C PRO A 142 0.13 0.40 -6.45
N THR A 143 1.00 0.75 -5.51
CA THR A 143 2.45 0.82 -5.79
C THR A 143 3.03 -0.54 -6.17
N ALA A 144 2.45 -1.62 -5.63
CA ALA A 144 2.77 -3.01 -5.99
C ALA A 144 2.65 -3.25 -7.51
N LEU A 145 1.66 -2.61 -8.16
CA LEU A 145 1.43 -2.68 -9.59
C LEU A 145 2.35 -1.72 -10.36
N VAL A 146 2.44 -0.46 -9.91
CA VAL A 146 3.24 0.57 -10.59
C VAL A 146 4.72 0.16 -10.68
N LYS A 147 5.27 -0.50 -9.66
CA LYS A 147 6.63 -1.07 -9.68
C LYS A 147 6.86 -2.06 -10.83
N GLN A 148 5.81 -2.68 -11.37
CA GLN A 148 5.89 -3.61 -12.49
C GLN A 148 5.75 -2.93 -13.86
N PHE A 149 5.41 -1.63 -13.87
CA PHE A 149 5.42 -0.82 -15.08
C PHE A 149 6.85 -0.37 -15.40
N ASP A 150 7.09 -0.12 -16.69
CA ASP A 150 8.35 0.41 -17.17
C ASP A 150 8.30 1.94 -17.24
N CYS A 151 7.90 2.58 -16.14
CA CYS A 151 7.71 4.03 -16.07
C CYS A 151 9.05 4.77 -15.96
N ASP A 152 9.26 5.79 -16.79
CA ASP A 152 10.43 6.68 -16.71
C ASP A 152 10.39 7.59 -15.49
N GLN A 153 9.19 7.87 -14.98
CA GLN A 153 8.98 8.71 -13.81
C GLN A 153 7.78 8.19 -13.00
N HIS A 154 7.93 8.15 -11.69
CA HIS A 154 6.88 7.72 -10.76
C HIS A 154 7.09 8.35 -9.39
N TYR A 155 6.06 8.33 -8.53
CA TYR A 155 6.24 8.73 -7.13
C TYR A 155 7.05 7.70 -6.35
N GLU A 156 7.71 8.11 -5.26
CA GLU A 156 8.50 7.22 -4.43
C GLU A 156 7.64 6.11 -3.82
N PHE A 157 8.11 4.87 -3.97
CA PHE A 157 7.40 3.71 -3.45
C PHE A 157 7.50 3.62 -1.93
N GLY A 158 6.50 2.98 -1.31
CA GLY A 158 6.58 2.58 0.09
C GLY A 158 7.50 1.38 0.31
N ASP A 159 7.91 1.19 1.56
CA ASP A 159 8.73 0.05 1.99
C ASP A 159 7.95 -1.29 1.92
N VAL A 160 6.63 -1.21 2.07
CA VAL A 160 5.69 -2.33 2.02
C VAL A 160 4.79 -2.11 0.82
N ASP A 161 4.47 -3.19 0.10
CA ASP A 161 3.58 -3.17 -1.07
C ASP A 161 2.20 -3.72 -0.76
N ILE A 162 2.12 -4.75 0.08
CA ILE A 162 0.88 -5.41 0.49
C ILE A 162 0.90 -5.59 2.01
N ARG A 163 -0.22 -5.28 2.66
CA ARG A 163 -0.47 -5.61 4.07
C ARG A 163 -1.56 -6.66 4.14
N ALA A 164 -1.34 -7.71 4.91
CA ALA A 164 -2.35 -8.71 5.19
C ALA A 164 -2.40 -9.06 6.67
N VAL A 165 -3.60 -9.35 7.14
CA VAL A 165 -3.84 -9.93 8.46
C VAL A 165 -4.76 -11.12 8.30
N PHE A 166 -4.40 -12.23 8.93
CA PHE A 166 -5.22 -13.43 8.96
C PHE A 166 -5.64 -13.73 10.39
N ASN A 167 -6.88 -14.19 10.54
CA ASN A 167 -7.35 -14.67 11.83
C ASN A 167 -6.75 -16.06 12.14
N GLY A 168 -6.05 -16.16 13.27
CA GLY A 168 -5.61 -17.41 13.86
C GLY A 168 -6.27 -17.70 15.22
N GLY A 169 -7.32 -16.96 15.56
CA GLY A 169 -8.23 -17.28 16.65
C GLY A 169 -9.13 -18.47 16.31
N ASN A 170 -9.83 -18.99 17.31
CA ASN A 170 -10.83 -20.04 17.09
C ASN A 170 -12.08 -19.44 16.43
N ALA A 171 -12.06 -19.34 15.10
CA ALA A 171 -13.26 -19.07 14.33
C ALA A 171 -14.28 -20.19 14.60
N THR A 172 -15.48 -19.83 15.04
CA THR A 172 -16.63 -20.74 15.00
C THR A 172 -16.91 -21.01 13.53
N SER A 173 -16.80 -22.27 13.10
CA SER A 173 -16.99 -22.71 11.71
C SER A 173 -18.19 -22.01 11.06
N LEU A 174 -17.95 -21.37 9.92
CA LEU A 174 -18.96 -20.84 9.02
C LEU A 174 -19.96 -21.92 8.59
#